data_AF-A0A258HYV9-F1
#
_entry.id   AF-A0A258HYV9-F1
#
_cell.length_a   1.000
_cell.length_b   1.000
_cell.length_c   1.000
_cell.angle_alpha   90.00
_cell.angle_beta   90.00
_cell.angle_gamma   90.00
#
_symmetry.space_group_name_H-M   'P 1'
#
loop_
_entity.id
_entity.type
_entity.pdbx_description
1 polymer ?
#
loop_
_entity_poly.entity_id
_entity_poly.type
_entity_poly.pdbx_seq_one_letter_code
_entity_poly.pdbx_strand_id
1 'polypeptide(L)' 'MFICICNAIREKDIRATARCNAGGAEDIYGLLGFQPQCRQCLEDAEAVIADERSPSFA' A
#
# COMPACT_ATOMS: atom_id res chain seq x y z
N MET A 1 0.88 -9.74 5.62
CA MET A 1 0.60 -9.17 6.97
C MET A 1 -0.51 -8.10 6.87
N PHE A 2 -1.14 -7.65 7.97
CA PHE A 2 -1.94 -6.42 7.94
C PHE A 2 -1.00 -5.21 7.99
N ILE A 3 -1.16 -4.28 7.07
CA ILE A 3 -0.44 -3.00 7.08
C ILE A 3 -1.30 -1.93 7.75
N CYS A 4 -2.60 -1.89 7.43
CA CYS A 4 -3.55 -1.00 8.10
C CYS A 4 -4.48 -1.78 9.03
N ILE A 5 -4.42 -1.48 10.32
CA ILE A 5 -5.36 -2.05 11.29
C ILE A 5 -6.72 -1.36 11.21
N CYS A 6 -6.77 -0.03 11.05
CA CYS A 6 -8.03 0.73 10.99
C CYS A 6 -8.95 0.28 9.86
N ASN A 7 -8.38 0.03 8.68
CA ASN A 7 -9.13 -0.32 7.46
C ASN A 7 -9.01 -1.81 7.11
N ALA A 8 -8.37 -2.62 7.96
CA ALA A 8 -8.10 -4.04 7.71
C ALA A 8 -7.45 -4.32 6.32
N ILE A 9 -6.49 -3.49 5.92
CA ILE A 9 -5.80 -3.62 4.63
C ILE A 9 -4.57 -4.51 4.80
N ARG A 10 -4.45 -5.55 3.97
CA ARG A 10 -3.30 -6.46 3.99
C ARG A 10 -2.25 -6.02 2.98
N GLU A 11 -1.01 -6.33 3.29
CA GLU A 11 0.15 -6.10 2.42
C GLU A 11 -0.07 -6.64 1.00
N LYS A 12 -0.66 -7.83 0.87
CA LYS A 12 -0.97 -8.42 -0.45
C LYS A 12 -1.91 -7.55 -1.29
N ASP A 13 -2.81 -6.82 -0.67
CA ASP A 13 -3.80 -5.98 -1.35
C ASP A 13 -3.12 -4.68 -1.82
N ILE A 14 -2.21 -4.14 -1.00
CA ILE A 14 -1.34 -3.00 -1.37
C ILE A 14 -0.44 -3.41 -2.55
N ARG A 15 0.27 -4.53 -2.45
CA ARG A 15 1.15 -5.04 -3.52
C ARG A 15 0.40 -5.27 -4.83
N ALA A 16 -0.77 -5.93 -4.77
CA ALA A 16 -1.60 -6.14 -5.95
C ALA A 16 -2.02 -4.83 -6.63
N THR A 17 -2.40 -3.82 -5.84
CA THR A 17 -2.81 -2.51 -6.35
C THR A 17 -1.62 -1.72 -6.91
N ALA A 18 -0.45 -1.80 -6.26
CA ALA A 18 0.78 -1.10 -6.63
C ALA A 18 1.35 -1.55 -7.98
N ARG A 19 1.11 -2.80 -8.40
CA ARG A 19 1.51 -3.33 -9.72
C ARG A 19 0.74 -2.70 -10.88
N CYS A 20 -0.54 -2.40 -10.67
CA CYS A 20 -1.45 -1.97 -11.73
C CYS A 20 -1.67 -0.45 -11.76
N ASN A 21 -1.25 0.27 -10.71
CA ASN A 21 -1.52 1.69 -10.55
C ASN A 21 -0.25 2.42 -10.10
N ALA A 22 -0.12 3.68 -10.51
CA ALA A 22 0.87 4.60 -9.97
C ALA A 22 0.33 5.30 -8.70
N GLY A 23 1.15 6.12 -8.04
CA GLY A 23 0.76 6.87 -6.84
C GLY A 23 1.30 6.28 -5.54
N GLY A 24 1.17 7.06 -4.47
CA GLY A 24 1.63 6.73 -3.12
C GLY A 24 0.61 5.97 -2.29
N ALA A 25 0.87 5.81 -1.00
CA ALA A 25 0.02 5.05 -0.08
C ALA A 25 -1.41 5.60 -0.01
N GLU A 26 -1.60 6.92 -0.03
CA GLU A 26 -2.94 7.52 -0.02
C GLU A 26 -3.73 7.22 -1.29
N ASP A 27 -3.08 7.28 -2.45
CA ASP A 27 -3.70 6.93 -3.73
C ASP A 27 -4.11 5.45 -3.75
N ILE A 28 -3.21 4.57 -3.28
CA ILE A 28 -3.48 3.12 -3.16
C ILE A 28 -4.65 2.85 -2.21
N TYR A 29 -4.75 3.55 -1.10
CA TYR A 29 -5.88 3.39 -0.17
C TYR A 29 -7.19 3.83 -0.84
N GLY A 30 -7.17 4.95 -1.56
CA GLY A 30 -8.32 5.42 -2.33
C GLY A 30 -8.78 4.40 -3.37
N LEU A 31 -7.84 3.80 -4.10
CA LEU A 31 -8.11 2.74 -5.09
C LEU A 31 -8.69 1.47 -4.46
N LEU A 32 -8.32 1.16 -3.22
CA LEU A 32 -8.88 0.07 -2.43
C LEU A 32 -10.24 0.41 -1.78
N GLY A 33 -10.74 1.63 -1.98
CA GLY A 33 -12.03 2.09 -1.43
C GLY A 33 -11.96 2.58 0.01
N PHE A 34 -10.78 2.96 0.50
CA PHE A 34 -10.56 3.42 1.87
C PHE A 34 -9.94 4.81 1.95
N GLN A 35 -10.26 5.54 3.03
CA GLN A 35 -9.50 6.72 3.43
C GLN A 35 -8.61 6.39 4.64
N PRO A 36 -7.33 6.83 4.66
CA PRO A 36 -6.46 6.65 5.82
C PRO A 36 -7.04 7.30 7.10
N GLN A 37 -7.12 6.53 8.19
CA GLN A 37 -7.70 6.98 9.47
C GLN A 37 -6.63 7.55 10.43
N CYS A 38 -5.87 6.67 11.11
CA CYS A 38 -4.81 7.10 12.04
C CYS A 38 -3.51 7.53 11.33
N ARG A 39 -3.35 7.18 10.05
CA ARG A 39 -2.20 7.50 9.18
C ARG A 39 -0.85 6.92 9.63
N GLN A 40 -0.82 6.15 10.73
CA GLN A 40 0.41 5.56 11.28
C GLN A 40 1.07 4.51 10.37
N CYS A 41 0.30 3.91 9.46
CA CYS A 41 0.77 2.87 8.55
C CYS A 41 1.17 3.39 7.17
N LEU A 42 1.11 4.71 6.93
CA LEU A 42 1.38 5.26 5.58
C LEU A 42 2.84 5.06 5.17
N GLU A 43 3.79 5.24 6.09
CA GLU A 43 5.22 5.03 5.80
C GLU A 43 5.52 3.56 5.47
N ASP A 44 4.98 2.63 6.26
CA ASP A 44 5.09 1.19 5.98
C ASP A 44 4.44 0.81 4.65
N ALA A 45 3.28 1.40 4.33
CA ALA A 45 2.61 1.18 3.07
C ALA A 45 3.43 1.71 1.88
N GLU A 46 4.06 2.88 2.00
CA GLU A 46 4.99 3.41 0.99
C GLU A 46 6.19 2.49 0.79
N ALA A 47 6.76 1.95 1.87
CA ALA A 47 7.87 1.01 1.77
C ALA A 47 7.46 -0.26 1.01
N VAL A 48 6.27 -0.81 1.29
CA VAL A 48 5.72 -1.95 0.54
C VAL A 48 5.51 -1.63 -0.94
N ILE A 49 5.00 -0.43 -1.24
CA ILE A 49 4.78 0.02 -2.63
C ILE A 49 6.11 0.15 -3.38
N ALA A 50 7.11 0.76 -2.74
CA ALA A 50 8.43 0.96 -3.33
C ALA A 50 9.14 -0.37 -3.56
N ASP A 51 9.10 -1.29 -2.60
CA ASP A 51 9.65 -2.64 -2.71
C ASP A 51 8.99 -3.41 -3.87
N GLU A 52 7.66 -3.39 -3.96
CA GLU A 52 6.93 -4.08 -5.01
C GLU A 52 7.21 -3.56 -6.42
N ARG A 53 7.43 -2.24 -6.56
CA ARG A 53 7.72 -1.59 -7.84
C ARG A 53 9.22 -1.59 -8.20
N SER A 54 10.09 -1.89 -7.25
CA SER A 54 11.52 -1.93 -7.51
C SER A 54 11.84 -3.12 -8.42
N PRO A 55 12.61 -2.93 -9.51
CA PRO A 55 13.04 -4.05 -10.33
C PRO A 55 13.88 -4.98 -9.47
N SER A 56 13.42 -6.21 -9.27
CA SER A 56 14.24 -7.24 -8.63
C SER A 56 15.44 -7.48 -9.53
N PHE A 57 16.62 -7.00 -9.13
CA PHE A 57 17.87 -7.44 -9.74
C PHE A 57 18.08 -8.90 -9.33
N ALA A 58 17.65 -9.81 -10.21
CA ALA A 58 17.99 -11.23 -10.22
C ALA A 58 19.02 -11.48 -11.34
#